data_AF-A0A6A4PQX3-F1
#
_entry.id   AF-A0A6A4PQX3-F1
#
_cell.length_a   1.000
_cell.length_b   1.000
_cell.length_c   1.000
_cell.angle_alpha   90.00
_cell.angle_beta   90.00
_cell.angle_gamma   90.00
#
_symmetry.space_group_name_H-M   'P 1'
#
loop_
_entity.id
_entity.type
_entity.pdbx_description
1 polymer ?
#
loop_
_entity_poly.entity_id
_entity_poly.type
_entity_poly.pdbx_seq_one_letter_code
_entity_poly.pdbx_strand_id
1 'polypeptide(L)' 'MKFIFDAGVKFCVDIATHRHGCCVLQRCIDHSVGKHRDKLVTEICKHGLFLAQDPFG' A
#
# COMPACT_ATOMS: atom_id res chain seq x y z
N MET A 1 -6.01 -9.01 -11.87
CA MET A 1 -5.71 -7.82 -11.05
C MET A 1 -6.32 -7.81 -9.64
N LYS A 2 -7.14 -8.79 -9.22
CA LYS A 2 -7.72 -8.81 -7.86
C LYS A 2 -6.73 -9.27 -6.77
N PHE A 3 -5.84 -10.19 -7.13
CA PHE A 3 -4.87 -10.82 -6.22
C PHE A 3 -3.79 -9.85 -5.68
N ILE A 4 -3.28 -8.96 -6.54
CA ILE A 4 -2.29 -7.94 -6.15
C ILE A 4 -2.92 -6.93 -5.18
N PHE A 5 -4.23 -6.72 -5.29
CA PHE A 5 -4.95 -5.76 -4.46
C PHE A 5 -5.23 -6.31 -3.05
N ASP A 6 -5.70 -7.55 -2.96
CA ASP A 6 -5.88 -8.22 -1.67
C ASP A 6 -4.54 -8.44 -0.97
N ALA A 7 -3.47 -8.74 -1.72
CA ALA A 7 -2.11 -8.79 -1.17
C ALA A 7 -1.61 -7.40 -0.75
N GLY A 8 -1.84 -6.36 -1.54
CA GLY A 8 -1.45 -4.99 -1.22
C GLY A 8 -2.14 -4.44 0.04
N VAL A 9 -3.40 -4.84 0.29
CA VAL A 9 -4.10 -4.55 1.54
C VAL A 9 -3.55 -5.40 2.70
N LYS A 10 -3.41 -6.71 2.49
CA LYS A 10 -3.03 -7.65 3.56
C LYS A 10 -1.58 -7.49 4.01
N PHE A 11 -0.70 -7.05 3.12
CA PHE A 11 0.74 -6.91 3.33
C PHE A 11 1.19 -5.45 3.13
N CYS A 12 0.30 -4.46 3.31
CA CYS A 12 0.61 -3.06 2.98
C CYS A 12 1.84 -2.55 3.74
N VAL A 13 2.01 -2.97 5.00
CA VAL A 13 3.13 -2.60 5.84
C VAL A 13 4.42 -3.25 5.34
N ASP A 14 4.41 -4.58 5.15
CA ASP A 14 5.59 -5.32 4.68
C ASP A 14 6.08 -4.84 3.31
N ILE A 15 5.16 -4.45 2.42
CA ILE A 15 5.49 -3.91 1.11
C ILE A 15 5.99 -2.46 1.26
N ALA A 16 5.33 -1.61 2.04
CA ALA A 16 5.73 -0.22 2.21
C ALA A 16 7.12 -0.07 2.85
N THR A 17 7.50 -0.94 3.79
CA THR A 17 8.81 -0.92 4.45
C THR A 17 9.90 -1.68 3.68
N HIS A 18 9.62 -2.18 2.48
CA HIS A 18 10.62 -2.83 1.62
C HIS A 18 11.30 -1.80 0.71
N ARG A 19 12.62 -1.94 0.49
CA ARG A 19 13.47 -1.02 -0.31
C ARG A 19 12.91 -0.63 -1.69
N HIS A 20 12.04 -1.44 -2.27
CA HIS A 20 11.36 -1.15 -3.55
C HIS A 20 9.83 -1.24 -3.49
N GLY A 21 9.25 -1.59 -2.34
CA GLY A 21 7.84 -1.90 -2.26
C GLY A 21 6.93 -0.66 -2.22
N CYS A 22 7.44 0.50 -1.79
CA CYS A 22 6.79 1.80 -1.99
C CYS A 22 6.41 2.04 -3.47
N CYS A 23 7.33 1.78 -4.42
CA CYS A 23 7.06 1.92 -5.86
C CYS A 23 5.96 0.96 -6.35
N VAL A 24 5.88 -0.24 -5.77
CA VAL A 24 4.86 -1.24 -6.13
C VAL A 24 3.49 -0.83 -5.59
N LEU A 25 3.43 -0.32 -4.35
CA LEU A 25 2.22 0.22 -3.73
C LEU A 25 1.68 1.43 -4.48
N GLN A 26 2.55 2.39 -4.83
CA GLN A 26 2.17 3.56 -5.64
C GLN A 26 1.57 3.13 -6.98
N ARG A 27 2.19 2.16 -7.67
CA ARG A 27 1.65 1.64 -8.92
C ARG A 27 0.31 0.93 -8.74
N CYS A 28 0.09 0.26 -7.61
CA CYS A 28 -1.20 -0.35 -7.27
C CYS A 28 -2.28 0.72 -7.04
N ILE A 29 -1.93 1.83 -6.38
CA ILE A 29 -2.85 2.96 -6.19
C ILE A 29 -3.20 3.57 -7.56
N ASP A 30 -2.20 3.84 -8.40
CA ASP A 30 -2.38 4.45 -9.73
C ASP A 30 -3.27 3.63 -10.66
N HIS A 31 -3.19 2.29 -10.58
CA HIS A 31 -4.00 1.39 -11.40
C HIS A 31 -5.34 1.01 -10.77
N SER A 32 -5.65 1.55 -9.59
CA SER A 32 -6.89 1.25 -8.87
C SER A 32 -7.90 2.37 -8.96
N VAL A 33 -9.17 1.99 -9.11
CA VAL A 33 -10.28 2.92 -9.28
C VAL A 33 -11.43 2.58 -8.34
N GLY A 34 -12.14 3.61 -7.88
CA GLY A 34 -13.29 3.51 -6.98
C GLY A 34 -12.96 2.79 -5.67
N LYS A 35 -13.88 1.92 -5.21
CA LYS A 35 -13.83 1.27 -3.90
C LYS A 35 -12.57 0.46 -3.59
N HIS A 36 -11.83 0.02 -4.62
CA HIS A 36 -10.55 -0.67 -4.40
C HIS A 36 -9.50 0.35 -3.95
N ARG A 37 -9.34 1.47 -4.69
CA ARG A 37 -8.42 2.54 -4.31
C ARG A 37 -8.67 3.04 -2.89
N ASP A 38 -9.93 3.29 -2.55
CA ASP A 38 -10.31 3.81 -1.23
C ASP A 38 -9.93 2.85 -0.10
N LYS A 39 -10.12 1.53 -0.30
CA LYS A 39 -9.70 0.51 0.68
C LYS A 39 -8.19 0.47 0.86
N LEU A 40 -7.43 0.52 -0.22
CA LEU A 40 -5.96 0.48 -0.15
C LEU A 40 -5.40 1.72 0.54
N VAL A 41 -5.88 2.91 0.17
CA VAL A 41 -5.48 4.17 0.81
C VAL A 41 -5.86 4.17 2.29
N THR A 42 -7.06 3.70 2.64
CA THR A 42 -7.50 3.61 4.05
C THR A 42 -6.57 2.73 4.87
N GLU A 43 -6.17 1.57 4.35
CA GLU A 43 -5.27 0.66 5.06
C GLU A 43 -3.85 1.21 5.18
N ILE A 44 -3.32 1.85 4.13
CA ILE A 44 -2.02 2.56 4.22
C ILE A 44 -2.09 3.66 5.28
N CYS A 45 -3.15 4.47 5.28
CA CYS A 45 -3.33 5.55 6.26
C CYS A 45 -3.43 5.03 7.70
N LYS A 46 -4.02 3.86 7.94
CA LYS A 46 -4.04 3.23 9.28
C LYS A 46 -2.63 2.95 9.81
N HIS A 47 -1.69 2.68 8.92
CA HIS A 47 -0.29 2.42 9.27
C HIS A 47 0.62 3.63 9.02
N GLY A 48 0.08 4.78 8.61
CA GLY A 48 0.84 5.94 8.15
C GLY A 48 1.83 6.49 9.18
N LEU A 49 1.50 6.44 10.48
CA LEU A 49 2.43 6.85 11.53
C LEU A 49 3.65 5.92 11.66
N PHE A 50 3.45 4.61 11.47
CA PHE A 50 4.53 3.62 11.48
C PHE A 50 5.39 3.75 10.23
N LEU A 51 4.76 3.91 9.06
CA LEU A 51 5.45 4.09 7.78
C LEU A 51 6.27 5.39 7.76
N ALA A 52 5.73 6.50 8.26
CA ALA A 52 6.47 7.77 8.33
C ALA A 52 7.71 7.74 9.24
N GLN A 53 7.82 6.75 10.11
CA GLN A 53 8.98 6.51 10.98
C GLN A 53 9.94 5.47 10.39
N ASP A 54 9.53 4.75 9.36
CA ASP A 54 10.37 3.80 8.64
C ASP A 54 11.19 4.52 7.57
N PRO A 55 12.48 4.22 7.41
CA PRO A 55 13.33 4.86 6.41
C PRO A 55 12.90 4.63 4.95
N PHE A 56 11.96 3.73 4.67
CA PHE A 56 11.43 3.45 3.34
C PHE A 56 9.92 3.70 3.18
N GLY A 57 9.21 4.04 4.26
CA GLY A 57 7.75 4.14 4.33
C GLY A 57 7.13 5.48 3.95
#